data_AF-A0A4R6G255-F1
#
_entry.id   AF-A0A4R6G255-F1
#
_cell.length_a   1.000
_cell.length_b   1.000
_cell.length_c   1.000
_cell.angle_alpha   90.00
_cell.angle_beta   90.00
_cell.angle_gamma   90.00
#
_symmetry.space_group_name_H-M   'P 1'
#
loop_
_entity.id
_entity.type
_entity.pdbx_description
1 polymer ?
#
loop_
_entity_poly.entity_id
_entity_poly.type
_entity_poly.pdbx_seq_one_letter_code
_entity_poly.pdbx_strand_id
1 'polypeptide(L)' 'MTDCGCEKARRDLEEYLRHEVCKTRHSDIAEHLENCVECRDEALVARTLTEVVARACKETAPEELRDQVIARLLEVQATH' A
#
# COMPACT_ATOMS: atom_id res chain seq x y z
N MET A 1 -24.50 -12.93 -14.50
CA MET A 1 -23.25 -12.81 -13.74
C MET A 1 -22.34 -11.94 -14.56
N THR A 2 -22.39 -10.64 -14.32
CA THR A 2 -21.59 -9.66 -15.05
C THR A 2 -20.15 -9.86 -14.65
N ASP A 3 -19.27 -10.04 -15.63
CA ASP A 3 -17.83 -10.12 -15.39
C ASP A 3 -17.38 -8.80 -14.73
N CYS A 4 -17.19 -8.86 -13.42
CA CYS A 4 -16.75 -7.77 -12.56
C CYS A 4 -15.34 -7.27 -12.94
N GLY A 5 -14.55 -8.03 -13.72
CA GLY A 5 -13.12 -7.78 -13.91
C GLY A 5 -12.26 -8.21 -12.72
N CYS A 6 -12.87 -8.89 -11.75
CA CYS A 6 -12.27 -9.36 -10.50
C CYS A 6 -11.01 -10.22 -10.74
N GLU A 7 -10.99 -11.08 -11.78
CA GLU A 7 -9.79 -11.88 -12.10
C GLU A 7 -8.58 -11.04 -12.49
N LYS A 8 -8.79 -9.98 -13.29
CA LYS A 8 -7.71 -9.07 -13.69
C LYS A 8 -7.23 -8.28 -12.47
N ALA A 9 -8.17 -7.74 -11.69
CA ALA A 9 -7.84 -7.00 -10.48
C ALA A 9 -7.02 -7.84 -9.50
N ARG A 10 -7.41 -9.10 -9.26
CA ARG A 10 -6.69 -10.01 -8.37
C ARG A 10 -5.30 -10.40 -8.87
N ARG A 11 -5.13 -10.61 -10.19
CA ARG A 11 -3.81 -10.87 -10.77
C ARG A 11 -2.83 -9.73 -10.54
N ASP A 12 -3.31 -8.50 -10.70
CA ASP A 12 -2.48 -7.30 -10.60
C ASP A 12 -2.45 -6.72 -9.16
N LEU A 13 -3.21 -7.29 -8.21
CA LEU A 13 -3.44 -6.74 -6.87
C LEU A 13 -2.16 -6.63 -6.06
N GLU A 14 -1.30 -7.66 -6.10
CA GLU A 14 -0.05 -7.63 -5.35
C GLU A 14 0.91 -6.54 -5.86
N GLU A 15 1.05 -6.42 -7.18
CA GLU A 15 1.87 -5.38 -7.80
C GLU A 15 1.31 -3.98 -7.48
N TYR A 16 -0.02 -3.84 -7.46
CA TYR A 16 -0.68 -2.62 -7.02
C TYR A 16 -0.36 -2.27 -5.55
N LEU A 17 -0.50 -3.23 -4.64
CA LEU A 17 -0.22 -3.04 -3.22
C LEU A 17 1.24 -2.71 -2.92
N ARG A 18 2.17 -3.20 -3.75
CA ARG A 18 3.61 -2.90 -3.65
C ARG A 18 4.03 -1.64 -4.42
N HIS A 19 3.10 -0.93 -5.06
CA HIS A 19 3.37 0.21 -5.95
C HIS A 19 4.30 -0.13 -7.14
N GLU A 20 4.25 -1.37 -7.59
CA GLU A 20 5.06 -1.93 -8.70
C GLU A 20 4.29 -1.93 -10.03
N VAL A 21 3.03 -1.54 -10.03
CA VAL A 21 2.17 -1.49 -11.21
C VAL A 21 2.38 -0.20 -12.01
N CYS A 22 2.27 -0.26 -13.35
CA CYS A 22 2.32 0.94 -14.19
C CYS A 22 1.11 1.87 -13.95
N LYS A 23 1.29 3.18 -14.19
CA LYS A 23 0.28 4.21 -13.84
C LYS A 23 -1.12 3.96 -14.41
N THR A 24 -1.22 3.44 -15.63
CA THR A 24 -2.50 3.17 -16.29
C THR A 24 -3.25 2.01 -15.63
N ARG A 25 -2.55 0.95 -15.22
CA ARG A 25 -3.15 -0.17 -14.50
C ARG A 25 -3.44 0.17 -13.04
N HIS A 26 -2.70 1.10 -12.45
CA HIS A 26 -2.96 1.59 -11.11
C HIS A 26 -4.36 2.21 -10.99
N SER A 27 -4.77 3.06 -11.93
CA SER A 27 -6.11 3.67 -11.91
C SER A 27 -7.21 2.63 -12.06
N ASP A 28 -7.04 1.67 -12.98
CA ASP A 28 -8.02 0.61 -13.22
C ASP A 28 -8.29 -0.23 -11.95
N ILE A 29 -7.22 -0.61 -11.23
CA ILE A 29 -7.34 -1.42 -10.01
C ILE A 29 -7.90 -0.59 -8.85
N ALA A 30 -7.49 0.67 -8.73
CA ALA A 30 -8.01 1.57 -7.70
C ALA A 30 -9.53 1.75 -7.85
N GLU A 31 -10.01 2.07 -9.05
CA GLU A 31 -11.44 2.19 -9.34
C GLU A 31 -12.19 0.89 -9.05
N HIS A 32 -11.58 -0.26 -9.37
CA HIS A 32 -12.18 -1.56 -9.09
C HIS A 32 -12.31 -1.83 -7.57
N LEU A 33 -11.29 -1.52 -6.78
CA LEU A 33 -11.30 -1.72 -5.32
C LEU A 33 -12.34 -0.83 -4.61
N GLU A 34 -12.65 0.33 -5.19
CA GLU A 34 -13.72 1.20 -4.69
C GLU A 34 -15.10 0.57 -4.91
N ASN A 35 -15.30 -0.10 -6.05
CA ASN A 35 -16.61 -0.61 -6.47
C ASN A 35 -16.84 -2.10 -6.14
N CYS A 36 -15.79 -2.85 -5.79
CA CYS A 36 -15.85 -4.29 -5.53
C CYS A 36 -15.50 -4.62 -4.07
N VAL A 37 -16.47 -5.15 -3.32
CA VAL A 37 -16.27 -5.56 -1.92
C VAL A 37 -15.30 -6.74 -1.81
N GLU A 38 -15.45 -7.75 -2.67
CA GLU A 38 -14.62 -8.96 -2.63
C GLU A 38 -13.13 -8.63 -2.84
N CYS A 39 -12.80 -7.82 -3.84
CA CYS A 39 -11.41 -7.43 -4.08
C CYS A 39 -10.87 -6.49 -2.99
N ARG A 40 -11.72 -5.68 -2.34
CA ARG A 40 -11.31 -4.89 -1.18
C ARG A 40 -10.97 -5.77 0.02
N ASP A 41 -11.75 -6.82 0.25
CA ASP A 41 -11.48 -7.78 1.33
C ASP A 41 -10.19 -8.58 1.05
N GLU A 42 -9.95 -8.99 -0.20
CA GLU A 42 -8.67 -9.59 -0.60
C GLU A 42 -7.49 -8.64 -0.38
N ALA A 43 -7.63 -7.36 -0.74
CA ALA A 43 -6.60 -6.35 -0.52
C ALA A 43 -6.31 -6.15 0.97
N LEU A 44 -7.33 -6.18 1.82
CA LEU A 44 -7.19 -6.11 3.27
C LEU A 44 -6.41 -7.30 3.83
N VAL A 45 -6.73 -8.52 3.38
CA VAL A 45 -6.00 -9.73 3.79
C VAL A 45 -4.53 -9.62 3.42
N ALA A 46 -4.23 -9.25 2.16
CA ALA A 46 -2.86 -9.10 1.69
C ALA A 46 -2.06 -8.07 2.52
N ARG A 47 -2.63 -6.87 2.77
CA ARG A 47 -2.01 -5.84 3.62
C ARG A 47 -1.76 -6.35 5.04
N THR A 48 -2.76 -6.99 5.64
CA THR A 48 -2.67 -7.52 7.00
C THR A 48 -1.53 -8.55 7.12
N LEU A 49 -1.40 -9.44 6.13
CA LEU A 49 -0.29 -10.41 6.09
C LEU A 49 1.06 -9.71 5.99
N THR A 50 1.20 -8.72 5.11
CA THR A 50 2.43 -7.93 4.97
C THR A 50 2.80 -7.22 6.27
N GLU A 51 1.83 -6.59 6.94
CA GLU A 51 2.05 -5.89 8.23
C GLU A 51 2.49 -6.86 9.34
N VAL A 52 1.90 -8.05 9.41
CA VAL A 52 2.28 -9.08 10.38
C VAL A 52 3.72 -9.54 10.15
N VAL A 53 4.10 -9.77 8.90
CA VAL A 53 5.49 -10.16 8.54
C VAL A 53 6.46 -9.02 8.87
N ALA A 54 6.14 -7.79 8.48
CA ALA A 54 6.97 -6.62 8.76
C ALA A 54 7.19 -6.42 10.27
N ARG A 55 6.17 -6.68 11.09
CA ARG A 55 6.28 -6.63 12.55
C ARG A 55 7.25 -7.68 13.11
N ALA A 56 7.34 -8.86 12.50
CA ALA A 56 8.27 -9.90 12.91
C ALA A 56 9.71 -9.54 12.51
N CYS A 57 9.89 -8.84 11.39
CA CYS A 57 11.17 -8.37 10.87
C CYS A 57 11.58 -6.99 11.43
N LYS A 58 11.56 -6.82 12.76
CA LYS A 58 11.98 -5.56 13.40
C LYS A 58 13.51 -5.40 13.38
N GLU A 59 14.01 -4.68 12.40
CA GLU A 59 15.36 -4.10 12.44
C GLU A 59 15.28 -2.68 13.02
N THR A 60 16.16 -2.35 13.96
CA THR A 60 16.20 -1.01 14.55
C THR A 60 16.88 -0.05 13.59
N ALA A 61 16.15 0.99 13.16
CA ALA A 61 16.73 2.05 12.35
C ALA A 61 17.86 2.78 13.10
N PRO A 62 18.96 3.17 12.44
CA PRO A 62 20.03 3.98 13.04
C PRO A 62 19.51 5.27 13.69
N GLU A 63 20.02 5.62 14.87
CA GLU A 63 19.60 6.81 15.62
C GLU A 63 19.81 8.11 14.83
N GLU A 64 20.91 8.22 14.10
CA GLU A 64 21.22 9.38 13.26
C GLU A 64 20.16 9.64 12.19
N LEU A 65 19.59 8.58 11.60
CA LEU A 65 18.52 8.72 10.61
C LEU A 65 17.21 9.16 11.26
N ARG A 66 16.90 8.63 12.45
CA ARG A 66 15.73 9.05 13.22
C ARG A 66 15.79 10.54 13.55
N ASP A 67 16.94 11.03 14.00
CA ASP A 67 17.11 12.43 14.38
C ASP A 67 17.00 13.35 13.15
N GLN A 68 17.56 12.94 12.00
CA GLN A 68 17.39 13.66 10.74
C GLN A 68 15.92 13.77 10.33
N VAL A 69 15.15 12.67 10.41
CA VAL A 69 13.72 12.67 10.06
C VAL A 69 12.93 13.60 10.99
N ILE A 70 13.17 13.52 12.31
CA ILE A 70 12.49 14.37 13.28
C ILE A 70 12.79 15.86 13.03
N ALA A 71 14.06 16.21 12.78
CA ALA A 71 14.44 17.58 12.46
C ALA A 71 13.69 18.11 11.22
N ARG A 72 13.63 17.31 10.15
CA ARG A 72 12.89 17.68 8.92
C ARG A 72 11.39 17.85 9.14
N LEU A 73 10.77 16.99 9.94
CA LEU A 73 9.35 17.12 10.27
C LEU A 73 9.06 18.43 11.02
N LEU A 74 9.93 18.81 11.97
CA LEU A 74 9.80 20.06 12.72
C LEU A 74 10.00 21.29 11.83
N GLU A 75 10.98 21.27 10.91
CA GLU A 75 11.19 22.33 9.92
C GLU A 75 9.92 22.57 9.08
N VAL A 76 9.33 21.51 8.53
CA VAL A 76 8.12 21.60 7.70
C VAL A 76 6.93 22.13 8.49
N GLN A 77 6.77 21.70 9.75
CA GLN A 77 5.68 22.16 10.62
C GLN A 77 5.83 23.64 11.00
N ALA A 78 7.05 24.14 11.18
CA ALA A 78 7.28 25.55 11.52
C ALA A 78 7.03 26.51 10.35
N THR A 79 7.04 26.03 9.10
CA THR A 79 6.74 26.81 7.90
C THR A 79 5.26 26.89 7.52
N HIS A 80 4.37 26.26 8.29
CA HIS A 80 2.91 26.26 8.10
C HIS A 80 2.20 27.04 9.21
#